data_AF-A0A1H6UFM4-F1
#
_entry.id   AF-A0A1H6UFM4-F1
#
_cell.length_a   1.000
_cell.length_b   1.000
_cell.length_c   1.000
_cell.angle_alpha   90.00
_cell.angle_beta   90.00
_cell.angle_gamma   90.00
#
_symmetry.space_group_name_H-M   'P 1'
#
loop_
_entity.id
_entity.type
_entity.pdbx_description
1 polymer ?
#
loop_
_entity_poly.entity_id
_entity_poly.type
_entity_poly.pdbx_seq_one_letter_code
_entity_poly.pdbx_strand_id
1 'polypeptide(L)' 'MWEGLKIIETGWRADGLFIVVLGGVKRSLLESENANEYARVIAERRRCKTSVTAEPVIASEGMPPFRRTYCFAE' A
#
# COMPACT_ATOMS: atom_id res chain seq x y z
N MET A 1 -16.20 -2.59 -1.92
CA MET A 1 -15.76 -1.30 -2.49
C MET A 1 -14.79 -0.69 -1.48
N TRP A 2 -13.54 -0.41 -1.87
CA TRP A 2 -12.48 0.03 -0.94
C TRP A 2 -12.58 1.55 -0.71
N GLU A 3 -13.67 1.99 -0.07
CA GLU A 3 -13.96 3.42 0.09
C GLU A 3 -12.87 4.14 0.92
N GLY A 4 -12.40 5.28 0.43
CA GLY A 4 -11.42 6.12 1.12
C GLY A 4 -9.95 5.72 0.96
N LEU A 5 -9.66 4.62 0.24
CA LEU A 5 -8.29 4.23 -0.15
C LEU A 5 -8.04 4.55 -1.62
N LYS A 6 -6.84 5.06 -1.92
CA LYS A 6 -6.40 5.37 -3.29
C LYS A 6 -5.01 4.82 -3.53
N ILE A 7 -4.78 4.19 -4.69
CA ILE A 7 -3.42 3.85 -5.12
C ILE A 7 -2.71 5.13 -5.52
N ILE A 8 -1.61 5.43 -4.84
CA ILE A 8 -0.74 6.58 -5.14
C ILE A 8 0.33 6.16 -6.13
N GLU A 9 0.95 5.01 -5.88
CA GLU A 9 2.07 4.51 -6.65
C GLU A 9 2.16 2.99 -6.55
N THR A 10 2.70 2.37 -7.60
CA THR A 10 3.16 0.98 -7.56
C THR A 10 4.49 0.89 -8.31
N GLY A 11 5.42 0.08 -7.84
CA GLY A 11 6.72 -0.04 -8.49
C GLY A 11 7.60 -1.13 -7.88
N TRP A 12 8.77 -1.31 -8.47
CA TRP A 12 9.81 -2.17 -7.92
C TRP A 12 10.85 -1.30 -7.21
N ARG A 13 11.23 -1.71 -6.00
CA ARG A 13 12.36 -1.14 -5.27
C ARG A 13 13.68 -1.75 -5.74
N ALA A 14 14.78 -1.07 -5.43
CA ALA A 14 16.13 -1.56 -5.73
C ALA A 14 16.49 -2.87 -5.01
N ASP A 15 15.82 -3.17 -3.90
CA ASP A 15 15.95 -4.43 -3.13
C ASP A 15 15.13 -5.60 -3.71
N GLY A 16 14.45 -5.40 -4.85
CA GLY A 16 13.67 -6.43 -5.51
C GLY A 16 12.27 -6.62 -4.93
N LEU A 17 11.82 -5.80 -3.98
CA LEU A 17 10.44 -5.84 -3.50
C LEU A 17 9.50 -5.04 -4.39
N PHE A 18 8.32 -5.59 -4.66
CA PHE A 18 7.23 -4.86 -5.27
C PHE A 18 6.50 -4.03 -4.21
N ILE A 19 6.32 -2.74 -4.46
CA ILE A 19 5.61 -1.83 -3.57
C ILE A 19 4.25 -1.44 -4.09
N VAL A 20 3.33 -1.28 -3.17
CA VAL A 20 2.05 -0.61 -3.37
C VAL A 20 1.97 0.52 -2.34
N VAL A 21 1.87 1.76 -2.81
CA VAL A 21 1.66 2.92 -1.94
C VAL A 21 0.18 3.26 -1.97
N LEU A 22 -0.49 3.09 -0.83
CA LEU A 22 -1.88 3.52 -0.68
C LEU A 22 -1.93 4.85 0.06
N GLY A 23 -2.86 5.71 -0.36
CA GLY A 23 -3.24 6.93 0.31
C GLY A 23 -4.62 6.79 0.96
N GLY A 24 -4.81 7.43 2.10
CA GLY A 24 -6.07 7.42 2.83
C GLY A 24 -6.34 8.72 3.58
N VAL A 25 -7.61 8.96 3.91
CA VAL A 25 -8.05 10.15 4.67
C VAL A 25 -7.82 10.04 6.18
N LYS A 26 -7.52 8.83 6.69
CA LYS A 26 -7.22 8.54 8.10
C LYS A 26 -6.05 7.56 8.21
N ARG A 27 -5.23 7.68 9.25
CA ARG A 27 -4.15 6.73 9.54
C ARG A 27 -4.66 5.31 9.79
N SER A 28 -5.68 5.18 10.64
CA SER A 28 -6.28 3.89 10.98
C SER A 28 -6.86 3.14 9.78
N LEU A 29 -7.26 3.86 8.72
CA LEU A 29 -7.73 3.24 7.48
C LEU A 29 -6.57 2.51 6.77
N LEU A 30 -5.38 3.11 6.72
CA LEU A 30 -4.16 2.50 6.16
C LEU A 30 -3.55 1.43 7.08
N GLU A 31 -3.96 1.38 8.35
CA GLU A 31 -3.57 0.33 9.28
C GLU A 31 -4.52 -0.86 9.28
N SER A 32 -5.70 -0.70 8.68
CA SER A 32 -6.72 -1.75 8.65
C SER A 32 -6.31 -2.97 7.81
N GLU A 33 -6.89 -4.12 8.15
CA GLU A 33 -6.79 -5.33 7.34
C GLU A 33 -7.28 -5.12 5.91
N ASN A 34 -8.32 -4.29 5.72
CA ASN A 34 -8.81 -3.94 4.39
C ASN A 34 -7.74 -3.26 3.51
N ALA A 35 -6.93 -2.36 4.07
CA ALA A 35 -5.87 -1.72 3.29
C ALA A 35 -4.75 -2.70 2.92
N ASN A 36 -4.41 -3.62 3.83
CA ASN A 36 -3.47 -4.70 3.55
C ASN A 36 -3.99 -5.62 2.44
N GLU A 37 -5.24 -6.06 2.53
CA GLU A 37 -5.86 -6.92 1.53
C GLU A 37 -5.96 -6.22 0.17
N TYR A 38 -6.31 -4.94 0.16
CA TYR A 38 -6.34 -4.16 -1.08
C TYR A 38 -4.96 -4.08 -1.74
N ALA A 39 -3.91 -3.78 -0.96
CA ALA A 39 -2.54 -3.77 -1.48
C ALA A 39 -2.10 -5.14 -1.99
N ARG A 40 -2.46 -6.23 -1.28
CA ARG A 40 -2.18 -7.61 -1.69
C ARG A 40 -2.80 -7.93 -3.05
N VAL A 41 -4.08 -7.62 -3.25
CA VAL A 41 -4.78 -7.85 -4.53
C VAL A 41 -4.08 -7.13 -5.69
N ILE A 42 -3.50 -5.95 -5.46
CA ILE A 42 -2.73 -5.22 -6.48
C ILE A 42 -1.38 -5.91 -6.74
N ALA A 43 -0.68 -6.34 -5.69
CA ALA A 43 0.59 -7.06 -5.80
C ALA A 43 0.46 -8.42 -6.50
N GLU A 44 -0.63 -9.16 -6.25
CA GLU A 44 -0.88 -10.45 -6.89
C GLU A 44 -0.97 -10.37 -8.41
N ARG A 45 -1.44 -9.24 -8.97
CA ARG A 45 -1.46 -9.00 -10.43
C ARG A 45 -0.05 -8.97 -11.03
N ARG A 46 0.96 -8.76 -10.20
CA ARG A 46 2.39 -8.81 -10.57
C ARG A 46 3.06 -10.11 -10.13
N ARG A 47 2.29 -11.11 -9.72
CA ARG A 47 2.75 -12.39 -9.16
C ARG A 47 3.50 -12.26 -7.84
N CYS A 48 3.38 -11.13 -7.14
CA CYS A 48 3.94 -10.94 -5.81
C CYS A 48 2.91 -11.27 -4.75
N LYS A 49 2.99 -12.47 -4.17
CA LYS A 49 1.98 -13.00 -3.24
C LYS A 49 2.39 -12.89 -1.78
N THR A 50 3.68 -12.74 -1.53
CA THR A 50 4.23 -12.78 -0.18
C THR A 50 4.28 -11.37 0.39
N SER A 51 3.44 -11.07 1.37
CA SER A 51 3.53 -9.82 2.14
C SER A 51 4.79 -9.85 3.01
N VAL A 52 5.69 -8.89 2.80
CA VAL A 52 6.97 -8.83 3.53
C VAL A 52 6.85 -7.86 4.69
N THR A 53 6.42 -6.64 4.41
CA THR A 53 6.31 -5.57 5.40
C THR A 53 5.34 -4.49 4.95
N ALA A 54 4.83 -3.74 5.91
CA ALA A 54 4.10 -2.50 5.67
C ALA A 54 4.72 -1.39 6.49
N GLU A 55 5.32 -0.42 5.81
CA GLU A 55 6.04 0.70 6.43
C GLU A 55 5.10 1.56 7.28
N PRO A 56 5.62 2.40 8.19
CA PRO A 56 4.80 3.33 8.97
C PRO A 56 3.97 4.26 8.08
N VAL A 57 2.80 4.67 8.59
CA VAL A 57 1.97 5.68 7.90
C VAL A 57 2.66 7.04 7.99
N ILE A 58 2.81 7.71 6.84
CA ILE A 58 3.44 9.03 6.73
C ILE A 58 2.38 10.06 6.32
N ALA A 59 2.48 11.28 6.85
CA ALA A 59 1.69 12.41 6.36
C ALA A 59 2.16 12.78 4.94
N SER A 60 1.22 13.19 4.10
CA SER A 60 1.46 13.64 2.73
C SER A 60 0.90 15.05 2.59
N GLU A 61 1.61 15.92 1.86
CA GLU A 61 1.13 17.29 1.59
C GLU A 61 -0.02 17.32 0.56
N GLY A 62 -0.36 16.18 -0.05
CA GLY A 62 -1.43 16.04 -1.03
C GLY A 62 -2.72 15.41 -0.50
N MET A 63 -3.70 15.26 -1.39
CA MET A 63 -4.90 14.46 -1.13
C MET A 63 -4.75 13.08 -1.77
N PRO A 64 -4.72 11.98 -0.99
CA PRO A 64 -5.05 11.87 0.44
C PRO A 64 -3.92 12.29 1.40
N PRO A 65 -4.27 12.80 2.61
CA PRO A 65 -3.32 13.40 3.57
C PRO A 65 -2.41 12.39 4.27
N PHE A 66 -2.68 11.09 4.15
CA PHE A 66 -1.83 10.03 4.68
C PHE A 66 -1.48 9.04 3.58
N ARG A 67 -0.29 8.46 3.65
CA ARG A 67 0.16 7.39 2.78
C ARG A 67 0.86 6.28 3.55
N ARG A 68 0.83 5.07 3.00
CA ARG A 68 1.54 3.90 3.53
C ARG A 68 2.06 3.03 2.40
N THR A 69 3.29 2.56 2.55
CA THR A 69 3.94 1.63 1.61
C THR A 69 3.76 0.20 2.10
N TYR A 70 3.25 -0.68 1.24
CA TYR A 70 3.19 -2.12 1.45
C TYR A 70 4.17 -2.78 0.50
N CYS A 71 5.00 -3.69 1.02
CA CYS A 71 6.05 -4.36 0.27
C CYS A 71 5.76 -5.85 0.14
N PHE A 72 5.94 -6.38 -1.08
CA PHE A 72 5.65 -7.75 -1.45
C PHE A 72 6.82 -8.38 -2.19
N ALA A 73 7.02 -9.67 -2.00
CA ALA A 73 7.91 -10.50 -2.80
C ALA A 73 7.09 -11.44 -3.71
N GLU A 74 7.73 -11.96 -4.75
CA GLU A 74 7.17 -13.01 -5.63
C GLU A 74 6.62 -14.22 -4.83
#